data_AF-X1JKP3-F1
#
_entry.id   AF-X1JKP3-F1
#
_cell.length_a   1.000
_cell.length_b   1.000
_cell.length_c   1.000
_cell.angle_alpha   90.00
_cell.angle_beta   90.00
_cell.angle_gamma   90.00
#
_symmetry.space_group_name_H-M   'P 1'
#
loop_
_entity.id
_entity.type
_entity.pdbx_description
1 polymer ?
#
loop_
_entity_poly.entity_id
_entity_poly.type
_entity_poly.pdbx_seq_one_letter_code
_entity_poly.pdbx_strand_id
1 'polypeptide(L)'
;EHLSLPDVEDVRQGVIASRIAAHAGDIVKGVKGAREWDQQMSRARKNLDWGTQARLSLDPELSQQSHGKIPSTEKTCSMCGKYCAMAIVEEYLRSPACKH
;
A
#
# COMPACT_ATOMS: atom_id res chain seq x y z
N GLU A 1 13.08 10.34 20.26
CA GLU A 1 13.91 9.77 21.34
C GLU A 1 14.94 10.79 21.82
N HIS A 2 15.44 10.65 23.06
CA HIS A 2 16.44 11.56 23.67
C HIS A 2 16.01 13.04 23.77
N LEU A 3 14.71 13.33 23.71
CA LEU A 3 14.14 14.69 23.80
C LEU A 3 13.13 14.81 24.95
N SER A 4 12.19 13.86 25.03
CA SER A 4 11.14 13.82 26.05
C SER A 4 10.59 12.40 26.20
N LEU A 5 9.71 12.20 27.19
CA LEU A 5 8.87 11.00 27.26
C LEU A 5 7.90 10.97 26.06
N PRO A 6 7.66 9.79 25.46
CA PRO A 6 6.75 9.65 24.34
C PRO A 6 5.29 9.74 24.77
N ASP A 7 4.44 10.29 23.91
CA ASP A 7 2.99 10.18 24.02
C ASP A 7 2.43 8.92 23.32
N VAL A 8 1.12 8.77 23.27
CA VAL A 8 0.44 7.61 22.66
C VAL A 8 0.75 7.51 21.16
N GLU A 9 0.84 8.64 20.47
CA GLU A 9 1.10 8.67 19.03
C GLU A 9 2.57 8.33 18.75
N ASP A 10 3.50 8.85 19.56
CA ASP A 10 4.92 8.50 19.48
C ASP A 10 5.13 6.98 19.61
N VAL A 11 4.44 6.35 20.57
CA VAL A 11 4.48 4.89 20.76
C VAL A 11 3.92 4.16 19.54
N ARG A 12 2.77 4.59 19.00
CA ARG A 12 2.17 3.98 17.81
C ARG A 12 3.12 4.05 16.61
N GLN A 13 3.70 5.22 16.34
CA GLN A 13 4.63 5.41 15.23
C GLN A 13 5.90 4.56 15.40
N GLY A 14 6.46 4.49 16.62
CA GLY A 14 7.61 3.64 16.94
C GLY A 14 7.34 2.15 16.69
N VAL A 15 6.16 1.66 17.09
CA VAL A 15 5.75 0.26 16.85
C VAL A 15 5.58 -0.02 15.35
N ILE A 16 4.92 0.88 14.61
CA ILE A 16 4.75 0.70 13.15
C ILE A 16 6.11 0.71 12.45
N ALA A 17 7.00 1.65 12.76
CA ALA A 17 8.34 1.71 12.19
C ALA A 17 9.14 0.41 12.48
N SER A 18 9.07 -0.08 13.72
CA SER A 18 9.73 -1.33 14.11
C SER A 18 9.17 -2.55 13.36
N ARG A 19 7.85 -2.61 13.15
CA ARG A 19 7.20 -3.69 12.37
C ARG A 19 7.61 -3.66 10.90
N ILE A 20 7.77 -2.47 10.30
CA ILE A 20 8.29 -2.32 8.94
C ILE A 20 9.73 -2.88 8.86
N ALA A 21 10.59 -2.50 9.81
CA ALA A 21 11.98 -2.97 9.84
C ALA A 21 12.08 -4.49 10.03
N ALA A 22 11.27 -5.06 10.93
CA ALA A 22 11.20 -6.50 11.15
C ALA A 22 10.77 -7.25 9.88
N HIS A 23 9.68 -6.79 9.24
CA HIS A 23 9.17 -7.39 8.00
C HIS A 23 10.17 -7.33 6.85
N ALA A 24 10.88 -6.21 6.70
CA ALA A 24 11.96 -6.09 5.71
C ALA A 24 13.07 -7.13 5.96
N GLY A 25 13.44 -7.36 7.23
CA GLY A 25 14.36 -8.43 7.62
C GLY A 25 13.81 -9.83 7.31
N ASP A 26 12.52 -10.06 7.53
CA ASP A 26 11.85 -11.33 7.26
C ASP A 26 11.82 -11.67 5.77
N ILE A 27 11.62 -10.68 4.90
CA ILE A 27 11.72 -10.85 3.44
C ILE A 27 13.13 -11.31 3.05
N VAL A 28 14.18 -10.64 3.57
CA VAL A 28 15.57 -10.98 3.24
C VAL A 28 15.96 -12.36 3.76
N LYS A 29 15.48 -12.73 4.94
CA LYS A 29 15.70 -14.06 5.53
C LYS A 29 14.90 -15.18 4.86
N GLY A 30 13.96 -14.86 3.97
CA GLY A 30 13.09 -15.84 3.33
C GLY A 30 12.07 -16.45 4.29
N VAL A 31 11.61 -15.70 5.30
CA VAL A 31 10.56 -16.15 6.20
C VAL A 31 9.29 -16.45 5.39
N LYS A 32 8.74 -17.65 5.58
CA LYS A 32 7.57 -18.13 4.85
C LYS A 32 6.40 -17.17 5.01
N GLY A 33 5.83 -16.69 3.90
CA GLY A 33 4.67 -15.79 3.90
C GLY A 33 5.02 -14.30 3.83
N ALA A 34 6.25 -13.90 4.17
CA ALA A 34 6.64 -12.48 4.23
C ALA A 34 6.58 -11.85 2.82
N ARG A 35 7.18 -12.50 1.82
CA ARG A 35 7.15 -12.00 0.44
C ARG A 35 5.75 -12.12 -0.18
N GLU A 36 5.00 -13.14 0.19
CA GLU A 36 3.63 -13.33 -0.29
C GLU A 36 2.70 -12.21 0.17
N TRP A 37 2.88 -11.69 1.39
CA TRP A 37 2.12 -10.54 1.89
C TRP A 37 2.34 -9.30 1.01
N ASP A 38 3.58 -8.98 0.67
CA ASP A 38 3.94 -7.87 -0.24
C ASP A 38 3.37 -8.05 -1.64
N GLN A 39 3.37 -9.30 -2.14
CA GLN A 39 2.78 -9.62 -3.43
C GLN A 39 1.26 -9.42 -3.42
N GLN A 40 0.56 -9.83 -2.36
CA GLN A 40 -0.87 -9.60 -2.21
C GLN A 40 -1.21 -8.11 -2.18
N MET A 41 -0.45 -7.31 -1.42
CA MET A 41 -0.61 -5.86 -1.40
C MET A 41 -0.34 -5.24 -2.77
N SER A 42 0.70 -5.70 -3.47
CA SER A 42 1.06 -5.19 -4.80
C SER A 42 0.00 -5.53 -5.85
N ARG A 43 -0.63 -6.70 -5.77
CA ARG A 43 -1.77 -7.07 -6.62
C ARG A 43 -2.99 -6.20 -6.34
N ALA A 44 -3.29 -5.93 -5.07
CA ALA A 44 -4.38 -5.02 -4.70
C ALA A 44 -4.15 -3.60 -5.25
N ARG A 45 -2.92 -3.07 -5.12
CA ARG A 45 -2.51 -1.78 -5.71
C ARG A 45 -2.69 -1.74 -7.22
N LYS A 46 -2.21 -2.76 -7.94
CA LYS A 46 -2.38 -2.87 -9.40
C LYS A 46 -3.85 -2.83 -9.80
N ASN A 47 -4.70 -3.54 -9.07
CA ASN A 47 -6.12 -3.67 -9.39
C ASN A 47 -6.97 -2.47 -8.95
N LEU A 48 -6.36 -1.46 -8.31
CA LEU A 48 -7.05 -0.35 -7.65
C LEU A 48 -8.08 -0.83 -6.61
N ASP A 49 -7.77 -1.95 -5.93
CA ASP A 49 -8.57 -2.49 -4.84
C ASP A 49 -8.11 -1.88 -3.51
N TRP A 50 -8.66 -0.69 -3.23
CA TRP A 50 -8.34 0.10 -2.05
C TRP A 50 -8.73 -0.59 -0.74
N GLY A 51 -9.82 -1.37 -0.74
CA GLY A 51 -10.30 -2.08 0.43
C GLY A 51 -9.33 -3.20 0.85
N THR A 52 -8.90 -4.02 -0.11
CA THR A 52 -7.90 -5.06 0.16
C THR A 52 -6.55 -4.45 0.48
N GLN A 53 -6.13 -3.38 -0.21
CA GLN A 53 -4.88 -2.68 0.09
C GLN A 53 -4.87 -2.18 1.54
N ALA A 54 -5.93 -1.51 2.00
CA ALA A 54 -6.02 -1.03 3.37
C ALA A 54 -5.98 -2.18 4.39
N ARG A 55 -6.78 -3.25 4.16
CA ARG A 55 -6.82 -4.43 5.05
C ARG A 55 -5.47 -5.12 5.19
N LEU A 56 -4.67 -5.13 4.14
CA LEU A 56 -3.33 -5.73 4.14
C LEU A 56 -2.26 -4.80 4.72
N SER A 57 -2.55 -3.52 4.96
CA SER A 57 -1.55 -2.58 5.49
C SER A 57 -1.29 -2.80 6.97
N LEU A 58 -0.18 -2.27 7.48
CA LEU A 58 0.13 -2.30 8.92
C LEU A 58 -0.83 -1.46 9.75
N ASP A 59 -1.49 -0.49 9.10
CA ASP A 59 -2.38 0.50 9.69
C ASP A 59 -3.55 0.81 8.73
N PRO A 60 -4.60 -0.03 8.75
CA PRO A 60 -5.73 0.09 7.83
C PRO A 60 -6.48 1.42 7.93
N GLU A 61 -6.63 1.94 9.15
CA GLU A 61 -7.33 3.21 9.41
C GLU A 61 -6.58 4.37 8.76
N LEU A 62 -5.27 4.47 9.00
CA LEU A 62 -4.45 5.51 8.38
C LEU A 62 -4.43 5.38 6.85
N SER A 63 -4.39 4.15 6.32
CA SER A 63 -4.44 3.91 4.88
C SER A 63 -5.75 4.42 4.27
N GLN A 64 -6.89 4.16 4.92
CA GLN A 64 -8.21 4.60 4.46
C GLN A 64 -8.36 6.12 4.57
N GLN A 65 -7.96 6.70 5.71
CA GLN A 65 -7.99 8.13 5.94
C GLN A 65 -7.11 8.88 4.94
N SER A 66 -5.91 8.36 4.67
CA SER A 66 -4.96 8.98 3.73
C SER A 66 -5.47 8.96 2.29
N HIS A 67 -6.08 7.85 1.86
CA HIS A 67 -6.75 7.79 0.56
C HIS A 67 -7.92 8.77 0.47
N GLY A 68 -8.80 8.74 1.48
CA GLY A 68 -10.02 9.55 1.52
C GLY A 68 -9.81 11.04 1.75
N LYS A 69 -8.59 11.47 2.15
CA LYS A 69 -8.28 12.88 2.47
C LYS A 69 -8.55 13.84 1.32
N ILE A 70 -8.26 13.42 0.10
CA ILE A 70 -8.55 14.20 -1.12
C ILE A 70 -9.43 13.32 -2.03
N PRO A 71 -10.71 13.69 -2.22
CA PRO A 71 -11.62 12.94 -3.07
C PRO A 71 -11.08 12.80 -4.50
N SER A 72 -11.33 11.65 -5.12
CA SER A 72 -11.07 11.41 -6.54
C SER A 72 -12.39 11.17 -7.26
N THR A 73 -12.56 11.78 -8.43
CA THR A 73 -13.68 11.51 -9.35
C THR A 73 -13.44 10.28 -10.22
N GLU A 74 -12.19 9.80 -10.25
CA GLU A 74 -11.74 8.66 -11.04
C GLU A 74 -11.64 7.40 -10.16
N LYS A 75 -11.61 6.22 -10.79
CA LYS A 75 -11.31 4.95 -10.08
C LYS A 75 -9.93 4.95 -9.41
N THR A 76 -9.02 5.79 -9.91
CA THR A 76 -7.64 5.95 -9.46
C THR A 76 -7.55 6.87 -8.25
N CYS A 77 -6.37 6.97 -7.62
CA CYS A 77 -6.16 7.94 -6.55
C CYS A 77 -6.12 9.39 -7.06
N SER A 78 -6.31 10.33 -6.13
CA SER A 78 -6.29 11.78 -6.39
C SER A 78 -4.92 12.32 -6.83
N MET A 79 -3.84 11.57 -6.64
CA MET A 79 -2.49 12.00 -7.02
C MET A 79 -2.29 12.12 -8.54
N CYS A 80 -2.79 11.14 -9.31
CA CYS A 80 -2.58 11.10 -10.77
C CYS A 80 -3.89 11.21 -11.57
N GLY A 81 -5.04 10.90 -10.96
CA GLY A 81 -6.33 10.85 -11.66
C GLY A 81 -6.25 10.03 -12.94
N LYS A 82 -6.79 10.59 -14.04
CA LYS A 82 -6.81 9.98 -15.37
C LYS A 82 -5.45 9.58 -15.95
N TYR A 83 -4.33 10.09 -15.41
CA TYR A 83 -2.98 9.75 -15.86
C TYR A 83 -2.32 8.64 -15.02
N CYS A 84 -3.10 7.85 -14.28
CA CYS A 84 -2.57 6.75 -13.49
C CYS A 84 -1.90 5.70 -14.38
N ALA A 85 -0.59 5.49 -14.18
CA ALA A 85 0.20 4.53 -14.93
C ALA A 85 -0.37 3.10 -14.87
N MET A 86 -0.85 2.67 -13.69
CA MET A 86 -1.40 1.31 -13.54
C MET A 86 -2.71 1.12 -14.32
N ALA A 87 -3.55 2.16 -14.40
CA ALA A 87 -4.77 2.12 -15.19
C ALA A 87 -4.48 2.07 -16.69
N ILE A 88 -3.53 2.89 -17.16
CA ILE A 88 -3.10 2.92 -18.56
C ILE A 88 -2.49 1.59 -18.99
N VAL A 89 -1.60 1.02 -18.16
CA VAL A 89 -1.00 -0.30 -18.43
C VAL A 89 -2.07 -1.38 -18.48
N GLU A 90 -3.04 -1.38 -17.55
CA GLU A 90 -4.13 -2.36 -17.55
C GLU A 90 -5.02 -2.24 -18.79
N GLU A 91 -5.33 -1.02 -19.23
CA GLU A 91 -6.06 -0.78 -20.48
C GLU A 91 -5.31 -1.34 -21.70
N TYR A 92 -4.00 -1.07 -21.78
CA TYR A 92 -3.15 -1.58 -22.85
C TYR A 92 -3.09 -3.12 -22.86
N LEU A 93 -2.91 -3.75 -21.69
CA LEU A 93 -2.85 -5.21 -21.56
C LEU A 93 -4.20 -5.90 -21.87
N ARG A 94 -5.32 -5.20 -21.70
CA ARG A 94 -6.65 -5.70 -22.09
C ARG A 94 -6.96 -5.52 -23.57
N SER A 95 -6.22 -4.65 -24.26
CA SER A 95 -6.45 -4.36 -25.67
C SER A 95 -6.24 -5.61 -26.54
N PRO A 96 -7.14 -5.90 -27.50
CA PRO A 96 -7.03 -7.08 -28.38
C PRO A 96 -5.71 -7.15 -29.15
N ALA A 97 -5.05 -6.01 -29.40
CA ALA A 97 -3.80 -5.92 -30.13
C ALA A 97 -2.60 -6.57 -29.41
N CYS A 98 -2.68 -6.78 -28.09
CA CYS A 98 -1.60 -7.34 -27.27
C CYS A 98 -1.79 -8.85 -26.94
N LYS A 99 -2.83 -9.50 -27.46
CA LYS A 99 -3.00 -10.97 -27.32
C LYS A 99 -2.12 -11.67 -28.34
N HIS A 100 -0.85 -11.91 -27.99
CA HIS A 100 0.05 -12.81 -28.71
C HIS A 100 0.16 -14.11 -27.91
#